data_AF-A0A1B6L626-F1
#
_entry.id   AF-A0A1B6L626-F1
#
_cell.length_a   1.000
_cell.length_b   1.000
_cell.length_c   1.000
_cell.angle_alpha   90.00
_cell.angle_beta   90.00
_cell.angle_gamma   90.00
#
_symmetry.space_group_name_H-M   'P 1'
#
loop_
_entity.id
_entity.type
_entity.pdbx_description
1 polymer ?
#
loop_
_entity_poly.entity_id
_entity_poly.type
_entity_poly.pdbx_seq_one_letter_code
_entity_poly.pdbx_strand_id
1 'polypeptide(L)'
;MPPKAKKGKGTKKSNKGPTPLDDIDTTVLTQERLQEFCIRVHETLVKERQYTNFMRLDRDKLTDMVAISREQLIDIRNRRRIKVIEFENEEENLRLDIGQNRQKIINIACEKNIERLNTKLETFRKLNHKGEGHEERMSEIISDIKVLQVQSDDFYRDFDVQKHGLEIVFAEKKNNLQEKNKETTVLEESRGKKLLGGKIKTLKELFAHEQKELEA
;
A
#
# COMPACT_ATOMS: atom_id res chain seq x y z
N MET A 1 63.77 60.37 -25.60
CA MET A 1 65.15 60.84 -25.86
C MET A 1 66.00 60.60 -24.61
N PRO A 2 67.10 59.85 -24.68
CA PRO A 2 68.09 59.80 -23.60
C PRO A 2 69.22 60.83 -23.81
N PRO A 3 69.83 61.41 -22.76
CA PRO A 3 70.69 62.57 -22.89
C PRO A 3 72.14 62.22 -23.27
N LYS A 4 72.76 63.12 -24.05
CA LYS A 4 74.13 63.07 -24.57
C LYS A 4 75.18 63.18 -23.45
N ALA A 5 76.11 62.22 -23.38
CA ALA A 5 77.34 62.32 -22.60
C ALA A 5 78.54 62.79 -23.47
N LYS A 6 79.32 63.72 -22.92
CA LYS A 6 80.42 64.45 -23.57
C LYS A 6 81.66 63.57 -23.81
N LYS A 7 82.30 63.79 -24.98
CA LYS A 7 83.61 63.26 -25.36
C LYS A 7 84.73 63.76 -24.44
N GLY A 8 85.35 62.86 -23.68
CA GLY A 8 86.65 63.06 -23.02
C GLY A 8 87.74 62.35 -23.82
N LYS A 9 88.74 63.10 -24.28
CA LYS A 9 89.89 62.66 -25.06
C LYS A 9 90.97 62.19 -24.08
N GLY A 10 91.17 60.87 -23.98
CA GLY A 10 92.15 60.24 -23.08
C GLY A 10 93.01 59.21 -23.82
N THR A 11 94.30 59.50 -23.86
CA THR A 11 95.47 58.81 -24.43
C THR A 11 95.42 57.27 -24.41
N LYS A 12 95.53 56.64 -25.59
CA LYS A 12 95.73 55.19 -25.77
C LYS A 12 97.09 54.78 -25.16
N LYS A 13 97.09 54.16 -23.98
CA LYS A 13 98.15 53.21 -23.59
C LYS A 13 97.85 51.88 -24.27
N SER A 14 98.71 51.47 -25.19
CA SER A 14 98.66 50.13 -25.80
C SER A 14 99.01 49.09 -24.73
N ASN A 15 98.01 48.67 -23.96
CA ASN A 15 98.01 47.34 -23.36
C ASN A 15 98.08 46.34 -24.52
N LYS A 16 99.29 45.87 -24.85
CA LYS A 16 99.44 44.61 -25.57
C LYS A 16 98.91 43.55 -24.61
N GLY A 17 97.62 43.25 -24.75
CA GLY A 17 97.02 42.06 -24.15
C GLY A 17 97.75 40.81 -24.64
N PRO A 18 97.55 39.66 -23.98
CA PRO A 18 98.19 38.42 -24.38
C PRO A 18 97.89 38.15 -25.86
N THR A 19 98.96 38.02 -26.66
CA THR A 19 98.87 37.69 -28.09
C THR A 19 98.07 36.39 -28.24
N PRO A 20 97.13 36.31 -29.19
CA PRO A 20 96.44 35.06 -29.52
C PRO A 20 97.45 33.94 -29.76
N LEU A 21 97.14 32.74 -29.27
CA LEU A 21 98.03 31.58 -29.31
C LEU A 21 98.42 31.19 -30.76
N ASP A 22 97.55 31.49 -31.73
CA ASP A 22 97.68 31.15 -33.15
C ASP A 22 98.69 32.03 -33.92
N ASP A 23 99.07 33.19 -33.38
CA ASP A 23 99.91 34.17 -34.09
C ASP A 23 101.39 34.15 -33.61
N ILE A 24 101.82 33.09 -32.91
CA ILE A 24 103.17 33.00 -32.33
C ILE A 24 104.06 32.13 -33.23
N ASP A 25 105.03 32.76 -33.89
CA ASP A 25 106.09 32.05 -34.62
C ASP A 25 107.04 31.34 -33.64
N THR A 26 106.94 30.01 -33.61
CA THR A 26 107.68 29.17 -32.67
C THR A 26 109.15 28.99 -33.04
N THR A 27 109.55 29.38 -34.26
CA THR A 27 110.92 29.21 -34.75
C THR A 27 111.90 30.27 -34.21
N VAL A 28 111.38 31.38 -33.68
CA VAL A 28 112.17 32.54 -33.20
C VAL A 28 112.25 32.59 -31.65
N LEU A 29 111.58 31.68 -30.94
CA LEU A 29 111.51 31.68 -29.48
C LEU A 29 112.79 31.12 -28.84
N THR A 30 113.26 31.78 -27.77
CA THR A 30 114.29 31.20 -26.88
C THR A 30 113.72 30.02 -26.09
N GLN A 31 114.58 29.11 -25.65
CA GLN A 31 114.18 27.86 -24.95
C GLN A 31 113.21 28.10 -23.78
N GLU A 32 113.45 29.11 -22.94
CA GLU A 32 112.58 29.47 -21.81
C GLU A 32 111.20 29.96 -22.28
N ARG A 33 111.16 30.79 -23.34
CA ARG A 33 109.90 31.30 -23.91
C ARG A 33 109.11 30.22 -24.63
N LEU A 34 109.80 29.24 -25.21
CA LEU A 34 109.17 28.05 -25.79
C LEU A 34 108.55 27.18 -24.69
N GLN A 35 109.22 26.99 -23.55
CA GLN A 35 108.68 26.25 -22.41
C GLN A 35 107.44 26.94 -21.82
N GLU A 36 107.46 28.27 -21.63
CA GLU A 36 106.29 29.05 -21.23
C GLU A 36 105.14 29.00 -22.25
N PHE A 37 105.46 28.92 -23.55
CA PHE A 37 104.46 28.75 -24.60
C PHE A 37 103.83 27.34 -24.55
N CYS A 38 104.62 26.29 -24.39
CA CYS A 38 104.12 24.91 -24.23
C CYS A 38 103.21 24.77 -23.00
N ILE A 39 103.56 25.38 -21.87
CA ILE A 39 102.72 25.40 -20.67
C ILE A 39 101.39 26.10 -20.96
N ARG A 40 101.41 27.28 -21.61
CA ARG A 40 100.18 28.00 -21.98
C ARG A 40 99.29 27.19 -22.92
N VAL A 41 99.86 26.53 -23.94
CA VAL A 41 99.13 25.64 -24.86
C VAL A 41 98.49 24.48 -24.10
N HIS A 42 99.21 23.88 -23.16
CA HIS A 42 98.66 22.79 -22.36
C HIS A 42 97.51 23.28 -21.47
N GLU A 43 97.67 24.41 -20.80
CA GLU A 43 96.62 25.01 -19.96
C GLU A 43 95.37 25.37 -20.78
N THR A 44 95.53 25.92 -21.99
CA THR A 44 94.39 26.23 -22.87
C THR A 44 93.69 24.95 -23.31
N LEU A 45 94.43 23.91 -23.70
CA LEU A 45 93.85 22.60 -24.06
C LEU A 45 93.10 21.95 -22.89
N VAL A 46 93.63 22.04 -21.68
CA VAL A 46 92.96 21.53 -20.47
C VAL A 46 91.67 22.31 -20.20
N LYS A 47 91.69 23.64 -20.30
CA LYS A 47 90.51 24.49 -20.13
C LYS A 47 89.45 24.20 -21.19
N GLU A 48 89.83 24.05 -22.45
CA GLU A 48 88.90 23.69 -23.52
C GLU A 48 88.29 22.31 -23.29
N ARG A 49 89.09 21.30 -22.90
CA ARG A 49 88.58 19.96 -22.58
C ARG A 49 87.58 19.99 -21.43
N GLN A 50 87.87 20.76 -20.37
CA GLN A 50 86.94 20.96 -19.25
C GLN A 50 85.65 21.63 -19.71
N TYR A 51 85.75 22.67 -20.54
CA TYR A 51 84.60 23.39 -21.08
C TYR A 51 83.73 22.50 -21.98
N THR A 52 84.32 21.71 -22.88
CA THR A 52 83.57 20.77 -23.73
C THR A 52 82.88 19.70 -22.88
N ASN A 53 83.54 19.18 -21.85
CA ASN A 53 82.94 18.20 -20.96
C ASN A 53 81.76 18.79 -20.17
N PHE A 54 81.94 20.00 -19.64
CA PHE A 54 80.87 20.74 -18.95
C PHE A 54 79.66 20.96 -19.88
N MET A 55 79.89 21.44 -21.11
CA MET A 55 78.83 21.68 -22.07
C MET A 55 78.10 20.39 -22.50
N ARG A 56 78.82 19.28 -22.60
CA ARG A 56 78.19 17.98 -22.86
C ARG A 56 77.29 17.56 -21.72
N LEU A 57 77.77 17.68 -20.48
CA LEU A 57 77.01 17.30 -19.29
C LEU A 57 75.76 18.17 -19.10
N ASP A 58 75.85 19.47 -19.38
CA ASP A 58 74.69 20.36 -19.35
C ASP A 58 73.69 20.08 -20.47
N ARG A 59 74.16 19.74 -21.68
CA ARG A 59 73.27 19.29 -22.77
C ARG A 59 72.55 17.99 -22.41
N ASP A 60 73.25 17.03 -21.82
CA ASP A 60 72.68 15.75 -21.44
C ASP A 60 71.63 15.96 -20.33
N LYS A 61 71.91 16.79 -19.32
CA LYS A 61 70.91 17.20 -18.31
C LYS A 61 69.66 17.85 -18.93
N LEU A 62 69.84 18.77 -19.87
CA LEU A 62 68.70 19.40 -20.55
C LEU A 62 67.87 18.37 -21.32
N THR A 63 68.55 17.41 -21.96
CA THR A 63 67.88 16.32 -22.68
C THR A 63 67.09 15.43 -21.73
N ASP A 64 67.67 15.06 -20.59
CA ASP A 64 67.01 14.27 -19.55
C ASP A 64 65.81 15.01 -18.95
N MET A 65 65.96 16.30 -18.63
CA MET A 65 64.85 17.12 -18.11
C MET A 65 63.69 17.20 -19.12
N VAL A 66 63.98 17.33 -20.41
CA VAL A 66 62.95 17.33 -21.46
C VAL A 66 62.29 15.95 -21.59
N ALA A 67 63.07 14.86 -21.52
CA ALA A 67 62.54 13.51 -21.57
C ALA A 67 61.60 13.24 -20.39
N ILE A 68 62.04 13.52 -19.16
CA ILE A 68 61.24 13.37 -17.94
C ILE A 68 59.99 14.22 -18.01
N SER A 69 60.09 15.49 -18.44
CA SER A 69 58.93 16.38 -18.54
C SER A 69 57.89 15.86 -19.53
N ARG A 70 58.32 15.28 -20.66
CA ARG A 70 57.43 14.67 -21.65
C ARG A 70 56.72 13.45 -21.09
N GLU A 71 57.45 12.57 -20.41
CA GLU A 71 56.88 11.38 -19.76
C GLU A 71 55.85 11.77 -18.70
N GLN A 72 56.18 12.72 -17.82
CA GLN A 72 55.25 13.23 -16.82
C GLN A 72 53.99 13.83 -17.43
N LEU A 73 54.10 14.56 -18.54
CA LEU A 73 52.93 15.11 -19.24
C LEU A 73 52.04 14.00 -19.82
N ILE A 74 52.64 12.93 -20.37
CA ILE A 74 51.90 11.77 -20.89
C ILE A 74 51.19 11.05 -19.73
N ASP A 75 51.87 10.83 -18.62
CA ASP A 75 51.30 10.20 -17.43
C ASP A 75 50.14 10.98 -16.85
N ILE A 76 50.28 12.31 -16.71
CA ILE A 76 49.20 13.18 -16.22
C ILE A 76 48.01 13.13 -17.18
N ARG A 77 48.26 13.13 -18.50
CA ARG A 77 47.20 13.03 -19.51
C ARG A 77 46.46 11.69 -19.42
N ASN A 78 47.20 10.59 -19.26
CA ASN A 78 46.63 9.25 -19.13
C ASN A 78 45.83 9.12 -17.82
N ARG A 79 46.40 9.57 -16.70
CA ARG A 79 45.69 9.61 -15.39
C ARG A 79 44.42 10.43 -15.47
N ARG A 80 44.44 11.58 -16.15
CA ARG A 80 43.24 12.40 -16.35
C ARG A 80 42.18 11.66 -17.15
N ARG A 81 42.57 10.96 -18.23
CA ARG A 81 41.64 10.18 -19.05
C ARG A 81 41.02 9.03 -18.26
N ILE A 82 41.82 8.31 -17.47
CA ILE A 82 41.33 7.22 -16.61
C ILE A 82 40.32 7.79 -15.60
N LYS A 83 40.65 8.89 -14.92
CA LYS A 83 39.73 9.54 -13.97
C LYS A 83 38.41 9.98 -14.60
N VAL A 84 38.42 10.44 -15.85
CA VAL A 84 37.17 10.79 -16.56
C VAL A 84 36.32 9.54 -16.78
N ILE A 85 36.92 8.43 -17.21
CA ILE A 85 36.21 7.17 -17.41
C ILE A 85 35.68 6.62 -16.08
N GLU A 86 36.48 6.68 -15.01
CA GLU A 86 36.04 6.29 -13.66
C GLU A 86 34.82 7.10 -13.22
N PHE A 87 34.86 8.42 -13.41
CA PHE A 87 33.76 9.31 -13.06
C PHE A 87 32.50 9.03 -13.90
N GLU A 88 32.64 8.82 -15.21
CA GLU A 88 31.53 8.45 -16.10
C GLU A 88 30.89 7.11 -15.68
N ASN A 89 31.71 6.11 -15.34
CA ASN A 89 31.22 4.81 -14.86
C ASN A 89 30.52 4.94 -13.50
N GLU A 90 31.04 5.75 -12.59
CA GLU A 90 30.40 6.02 -11.29
C GLU A 90 29.06 6.72 -11.46
N GLU A 91 28.97 7.71 -12.37
CA GLU A 91 27.69 8.37 -12.70
C GLU A 91 26.69 7.40 -13.32
N GLU A 92 27.12 6.50 -14.21
CA GLU A 92 26.25 5.48 -14.81
C GLU A 92 25.72 4.51 -13.75
N ASN A 93 26.60 4.02 -12.87
CA ASN A 93 26.22 3.17 -11.74
C ASN A 93 25.21 3.86 -10.82
N LEU A 94 25.45 5.13 -10.49
CA LEU A 94 24.53 5.93 -9.67
C LEU A 94 23.16 6.08 -10.35
N ARG A 95 23.12 6.30 -11.67
CA ARG A 95 21.87 6.38 -12.44
C ARG A 95 21.11 5.05 -12.41
N LEU A 96 21.81 3.94 -12.57
CA LEU A 96 21.21 2.60 -12.48
C LEU A 96 20.62 2.36 -11.09
N ASP A 97 21.36 2.67 -10.04
CA ASP A 97 20.91 2.51 -8.65
C ASP A 97 19.67 3.38 -8.35
N ILE A 98 19.65 4.63 -8.81
CA ILE A 98 18.48 5.49 -8.71
C ILE A 98 17.28 4.87 -9.44
N GLY A 99 17.50 4.34 -10.65
CA GLY A 99 16.46 3.66 -11.42
C GLY A 99 15.88 2.44 -10.69
N GLN A 100 16.74 1.58 -10.16
CA GLN A 100 16.33 0.40 -9.40
C GLN A 100 15.59 0.79 -8.11
N ASN A 101 16.10 1.77 -7.37
CA ASN A 101 15.45 2.24 -6.14
C ASN A 101 14.10 2.88 -6.41
N ARG A 102 13.97 3.64 -7.51
CA ARG A 102 12.67 4.15 -7.95
C ARG A 102 11.69 3.02 -8.23
N GLN A 103 12.11 1.97 -8.92
CA GLN A 103 11.26 0.81 -9.19
C GLN A 103 10.86 0.08 -7.90
N LYS A 104 11.78 -0.08 -6.95
CA LYS A 104 11.48 -0.67 -5.63
C LYS A 104 10.42 0.14 -4.88
N ILE A 105 10.52 1.47 -4.89
CA ILE A 105 9.52 2.35 -4.27
C ILE A 105 8.15 2.19 -4.93
N ILE A 106 8.11 2.13 -6.27
CA ILE A 106 6.87 1.91 -7.03
C ILE A 106 6.25 0.55 -6.64
N ASN A 107 7.04 -0.52 -6.62
CA ASN A 107 6.55 -1.85 -6.25
C ASN A 107 5.98 -1.87 -4.82
N ILE A 108 6.70 -1.32 -3.85
CA ILE A 108 6.23 -1.23 -2.45
C ILE A 108 4.92 -0.43 -2.37
N ALA A 109 4.80 0.68 -3.11
CA ALA A 109 3.58 1.47 -3.14
C ALA A 109 2.40 0.68 -3.75
N CYS A 110 2.64 -0.06 -4.83
CA CYS A 110 1.66 -0.94 -5.46
C CYS A 110 1.22 -2.07 -4.52
N GLU A 111 2.17 -2.77 -3.89
CA GLU A 111 1.91 -3.84 -2.92
C GLU A 111 1.06 -3.34 -1.76
N LYS A 112 1.43 -2.21 -1.14
CA LYS A 112 0.64 -1.59 -0.07
C LYS A 112 -0.76 -1.18 -0.52
N ASN A 113 -0.91 -0.74 -1.76
CA ASN A 113 -2.23 -0.39 -2.29
C ASN A 113 -3.10 -1.63 -2.49
N ILE A 114 -2.52 -2.71 -3.01
CA ILE A 114 -3.20 -4.01 -3.16
C ILE A 114 -3.62 -4.54 -1.79
N GLU A 115 -2.75 -4.48 -0.78
CA GLU A 115 -3.06 -4.90 0.58
C GLU A 115 -4.23 -4.10 1.18
N ARG A 116 -4.23 -2.76 1.00
CA ARG A 116 -5.35 -1.90 1.42
C ARG A 116 -6.65 -2.22 0.68
N LEU A 117 -6.60 -2.57 -0.59
CA LEU A 117 -7.78 -2.99 -1.35
C LEU A 117 -8.30 -4.34 -0.87
N ASN A 118 -7.42 -5.30 -0.64
CA ASN A 118 -7.77 -6.63 -0.14
C ASN A 118 -8.42 -6.56 1.24
N THR A 119 -7.85 -5.77 2.16
CA THR A 119 -8.45 -5.55 3.49
C THR A 119 -9.83 -4.92 3.39
N LYS A 120 -10.01 -3.88 2.56
CA LYS A 120 -11.35 -3.30 2.29
C LYS A 120 -12.31 -4.35 1.74
N LEU A 121 -11.90 -5.13 0.75
CA LEU A 121 -12.72 -6.16 0.13
C LEU A 121 -13.12 -7.23 1.17
N GLU A 122 -12.20 -7.66 2.01
CA GLU A 122 -12.48 -8.60 3.09
C GLU A 122 -13.49 -8.02 4.10
N THR A 123 -13.40 -6.74 4.45
CA THR A 123 -14.41 -6.08 5.29
C THR A 123 -15.78 -6.03 4.62
N PHE A 124 -15.85 -5.75 3.31
CA PHE A 124 -17.10 -5.78 2.56
C PHE A 124 -17.72 -7.19 2.52
N ARG A 125 -16.90 -8.24 2.28
CA ARG A 125 -17.37 -9.63 2.33
C ARG A 125 -17.94 -9.99 3.71
N LYS A 126 -17.24 -9.62 4.79
CA LYS A 126 -17.72 -9.85 6.17
C LYS A 126 -19.04 -9.13 6.44
N LEU A 127 -19.21 -7.91 5.92
CA LEU A 127 -20.45 -7.15 6.08
C LEU A 127 -21.60 -7.78 5.29
N ASN A 128 -21.38 -8.13 4.03
CA ASN A 128 -22.39 -8.78 3.18
C ASN A 128 -22.84 -10.11 3.78
N HIS A 129 -21.91 -10.95 4.23
CA HIS A 129 -22.26 -12.23 4.85
C HIS A 129 -23.11 -12.06 6.12
N LYS A 130 -22.84 -11.01 6.92
CA LYS A 130 -23.70 -10.66 8.07
C LYS A 130 -25.07 -10.14 7.64
N GLY A 131 -25.14 -9.42 6.52
CA GLY A 131 -26.38 -8.95 5.91
C GLY A 131 -27.26 -10.11 5.45
N GLU A 132 -26.68 -11.05 4.69
CA GLU A 132 -27.35 -12.29 4.24
C GLU A 132 -27.92 -13.07 5.43
N GLY A 133 -27.12 -13.30 6.48
CA GLY A 133 -27.60 -13.99 7.68
C GLY A 133 -28.70 -13.23 8.44
N HIS A 134 -28.77 -11.90 8.32
CA HIS A 134 -29.89 -11.12 8.86
C HIS A 134 -31.15 -11.26 8.00
N GLU A 135 -31.02 -11.25 6.67
CA GLU A 135 -32.13 -11.47 5.73
C GLU A 135 -32.73 -12.87 5.86
N GLU A 136 -31.90 -13.89 6.06
CA GLU A 136 -32.32 -15.27 6.35
C GLU A 136 -33.15 -15.33 7.64
N ARG A 137 -32.63 -14.77 8.75
CA ARG A 137 -33.36 -14.70 10.03
C ARG A 137 -34.68 -13.95 9.91
N MET A 138 -34.70 -12.84 9.17
CA MET A 138 -35.93 -12.10 8.91
C MET A 138 -36.94 -12.96 8.14
N SER A 139 -36.48 -13.72 7.15
CA SER A 139 -37.33 -14.61 6.37
C SER A 139 -37.92 -15.74 7.22
N GLU A 140 -37.12 -16.31 8.13
CA GLU A 140 -37.58 -17.29 9.12
C GLU A 140 -38.66 -16.70 10.04
N ILE A 141 -38.41 -15.53 10.63
CA ILE A 141 -39.41 -14.85 11.49
C ILE A 141 -40.71 -14.56 10.72
N ILE A 142 -40.62 -14.10 9.48
CA ILE A 142 -41.81 -13.86 8.64
C ILE A 142 -42.56 -15.18 8.38
N SER A 143 -41.84 -16.27 8.16
CA SER A 143 -42.42 -17.61 8.02
C SER A 143 -43.16 -18.03 9.29
N ASP A 144 -42.53 -17.89 10.45
CA ASP A 144 -43.11 -18.25 11.75
C ASP A 144 -44.35 -17.41 12.06
N ILE A 145 -44.30 -16.10 11.78
CA ILE A 145 -45.47 -15.21 11.92
C ILE A 145 -46.65 -15.72 11.08
N LYS A 146 -46.39 -16.14 9.83
CA LYS A 146 -47.45 -16.69 8.96
C LYS A 146 -48.02 -18.00 9.49
N VAL A 147 -47.17 -18.90 10.00
CA VAL A 147 -47.62 -20.16 10.60
C VAL A 147 -48.48 -19.88 11.83
N LEU A 148 -48.04 -18.97 12.71
CA LEU A 148 -48.80 -18.59 13.90
C LEU A 148 -50.13 -17.92 13.56
N GLN A 149 -50.19 -17.11 12.50
CA GLN A 149 -51.44 -16.53 12.01
C GLN A 149 -52.43 -17.61 11.56
N VAL A 150 -51.98 -18.58 10.76
CA VAL A 150 -52.82 -19.70 10.33
C VAL A 150 -53.30 -20.53 11.53
N GLN A 151 -52.41 -20.85 12.48
CA GLN A 151 -52.79 -21.56 13.70
C GLN A 151 -53.81 -20.79 14.54
N SER A 152 -53.65 -19.47 14.66
CA SER A 152 -54.61 -18.61 15.34
C SER A 152 -55.96 -18.64 14.63
N ASP A 153 -55.99 -18.52 13.31
CA ASP A 153 -57.21 -18.56 12.51
C ASP A 153 -57.92 -19.92 12.57
N ASP A 154 -57.15 -21.02 12.60
CA ASP A 154 -57.67 -22.37 12.78
C ASP A 154 -58.25 -22.55 14.19
N PHE A 155 -57.57 -22.03 15.22
CA PHE A 155 -58.08 -22.04 16.59
C PHE A 155 -59.40 -21.26 16.73
N TYR A 156 -59.51 -20.09 16.09
CA TYR A 156 -60.77 -19.33 16.06
C TYR A 156 -61.88 -20.09 15.33
N ARG A 157 -61.57 -20.75 14.21
CA ARG A 157 -62.54 -21.60 13.48
C ARG A 157 -62.99 -22.79 14.33
N ASP A 158 -62.07 -23.49 14.98
CA ASP A 158 -62.39 -24.61 15.88
C ASP A 158 -63.24 -24.14 17.06
N PHE A 159 -62.92 -22.99 17.64
CA PHE A 159 -63.71 -22.38 18.70
C PHE A 159 -65.14 -22.06 18.23
N ASP A 160 -65.30 -21.48 17.04
CA ASP A 160 -66.62 -21.19 16.45
C ASP A 160 -67.42 -22.47 16.19
N VAL A 161 -66.78 -23.53 15.69
CA VAL A 161 -67.42 -24.85 15.50
C VAL A 161 -67.89 -25.43 16.85
N GLN A 162 -67.06 -25.38 17.89
CA GLN A 162 -67.43 -25.85 19.23
C GLN A 162 -68.58 -25.04 19.81
N LYS A 163 -68.52 -23.71 19.71
CA LYS A 163 -69.59 -22.81 20.15
C LYS A 163 -70.90 -23.15 19.46
N HIS A 164 -70.89 -23.31 18.14
CA HIS A 164 -72.10 -23.63 17.39
C HIS A 164 -72.64 -25.03 17.73
N GLY A 165 -71.77 -26.01 17.94
CA GLY A 165 -72.16 -27.34 18.42
C GLY A 165 -72.85 -27.29 19.79
N LEU A 166 -72.34 -26.47 20.73
CA LEU A 166 -72.97 -26.25 22.03
C LEU A 166 -74.34 -25.55 21.91
N GLU A 167 -74.48 -24.59 20.99
CA GLU A 167 -75.76 -23.93 20.70
C GLU A 167 -76.81 -24.92 20.18
N ILE A 168 -76.43 -25.84 19.28
CA ILE A 168 -77.31 -26.90 18.77
C ILE A 168 -77.75 -27.82 19.92
N VAL A 169 -76.80 -28.33 20.73
CA VAL A 169 -77.12 -29.20 21.88
C VAL A 169 -78.03 -28.48 22.88
N PHE A 170 -77.83 -27.18 23.10
CA PHE A 170 -78.69 -26.38 23.96
C PHE A 170 -80.11 -26.25 23.37
N ALA A 171 -80.23 -25.99 22.06
CA ALA A 171 -81.52 -25.93 21.37
C ALA A 171 -82.27 -27.27 21.42
N GLU A 172 -81.58 -28.38 21.19
CA GLU A 172 -82.14 -29.73 21.33
C GLU A 172 -82.64 -30.00 22.75
N LYS A 173 -81.83 -29.71 23.78
CA LYS A 173 -82.24 -29.86 25.18
C LYS A 173 -83.46 -28.99 25.50
N LYS A 174 -83.51 -27.76 24.99
CA LYS A 174 -84.66 -26.85 25.16
C LYS A 174 -85.92 -27.40 24.49
N ASN A 175 -85.81 -27.92 23.25
CA ASN A 175 -86.92 -28.54 22.54
C ASN A 175 -87.43 -29.79 23.27
N ASN A 176 -86.52 -30.68 23.70
CA ASN A 176 -86.87 -31.86 24.48
C ASN A 176 -87.58 -31.50 25.80
N LEU A 177 -87.17 -30.41 26.46
CA LEU A 177 -87.84 -29.91 27.65
C LEU A 177 -89.25 -29.41 27.33
N GLN A 178 -89.44 -28.72 26.20
CA GLN A 178 -90.75 -28.27 25.75
C GLN A 178 -91.66 -29.45 25.37
N GLU A 179 -91.15 -30.49 24.72
CA GLU A 179 -91.89 -31.70 24.40
C GLU A 179 -92.31 -32.44 25.67
N LYS A 180 -91.39 -32.66 26.62
CA LYS A 180 -91.74 -33.22 27.93
C LYS A 180 -92.79 -32.38 28.65
N ASN A 181 -92.69 -31.06 28.60
CA ASN A 181 -93.70 -30.17 29.18
C ASN A 181 -95.06 -30.36 28.51
N LYS A 182 -95.12 -30.47 27.17
CA LYS A 182 -96.36 -30.77 26.44
C LYS A 182 -96.95 -32.14 26.84
N GLU A 183 -96.12 -33.17 26.94
CA GLU A 183 -96.54 -34.50 27.41
C GLU A 183 -97.09 -34.44 28.84
N THR A 184 -96.44 -33.69 29.75
CA THR A 184 -96.96 -33.50 31.11
C THR A 184 -98.28 -32.75 31.12
N THR A 185 -98.47 -31.72 30.28
CA THR A 185 -99.77 -31.02 30.18
C THR A 185 -100.87 -31.93 29.65
N VAL A 186 -100.58 -32.80 28.68
CA VAL A 186 -101.55 -33.78 28.16
C VAL A 186 -101.88 -34.85 29.22
N LEU A 187 -100.90 -35.28 30.00
CA LEU A 187 -101.11 -36.18 31.14
C LEU A 187 -101.92 -35.52 32.27
N GLU A 188 -101.69 -34.25 32.55
CA GLU A 188 -102.48 -33.47 33.52
C GLU A 188 -103.92 -33.25 33.05
N GLU A 189 -104.13 -32.93 31.77
CA GLU A 189 -105.47 -32.79 31.17
C GLU A 189 -106.23 -34.12 31.17
N SER A 190 -105.56 -35.23 30.87
CA SER A 190 -106.18 -36.56 30.91
C SER A 190 -106.47 -37.03 32.34
N ARG A 191 -105.62 -36.70 33.32
CA ARG A 191 -105.91 -36.89 34.75
C ARG A 191 -107.07 -36.01 35.21
N GLY A 192 -107.11 -34.75 34.78
CA GLY A 192 -108.20 -33.81 35.06
C GLY A 192 -109.55 -34.30 34.52
N LYS A 193 -109.57 -34.83 33.28
CA LYS A 193 -110.76 -35.46 32.69
C LYS A 193 -111.21 -36.71 33.44
N LYS A 194 -110.28 -37.56 33.93
CA LYS A 194 -110.61 -38.71 34.79
C LYS A 194 -111.21 -38.29 36.14
N LEU A 195 -110.68 -37.23 36.76
CA LEU A 195 -111.21 -36.66 38.00
C LEU A 195 -112.60 -36.05 37.82
N LEU A 196 -112.82 -35.31 36.73
CA LEU A 196 -114.14 -34.76 36.37
C LEU A 196 -115.15 -35.88 36.06
N GLY A 197 -114.74 -36.93 35.34
CA GLY A 197 -115.59 -38.10 35.09
C GLY A 197 -115.96 -38.85 36.38
N GLY A 198 -115.02 -38.94 37.34
CA GLY A 198 -115.27 -39.51 38.66
C GLY A 198 -116.27 -38.67 39.47
N LYS A 199 -116.08 -37.34 39.51
CA LYS A 199 -116.99 -36.41 40.20
C LYS A 199 -118.40 -36.39 39.60
N ILE A 200 -118.52 -36.50 38.28
CA ILE A 200 -119.82 -36.57 37.59
C ILE A 200 -120.55 -37.89 37.90
N LYS A 201 -119.83 -39.01 38.03
CA LYS A 201 -120.44 -40.28 38.46
C LYS A 201 -120.99 -40.19 39.89
N THR A 202 -120.21 -39.66 40.84
CA THR A 202 -120.68 -39.47 42.21
C THR A 202 -121.84 -38.49 42.32
N LEU A 203 -121.87 -37.43 41.51
CA LEU A 203 -123.00 -36.50 41.44
C LEU A 203 -124.26 -37.15 40.85
N LYS A 204 -124.13 -38.03 39.86
CA LYS A 204 -125.26 -38.81 39.32
C LYS A 204 -125.80 -39.82 40.33
N GLU A 205 -124.92 -40.44 41.11
CA GLU A 205 -125.33 -41.37 42.18
C GLU A 205 -126.06 -40.63 43.33
N LEU A 206 -125.62 -39.42 43.69
CA LEU A 206 -126.31 -38.56 44.66
C LEU A 206 -127.66 -38.05 44.15
N PHE A 207 -127.74 -37.60 42.89
CA PHE A 207 -129.02 -37.18 42.28
C PHE A 207 -130.04 -38.33 42.19
N ALA A 208 -129.58 -39.56 41.92
CA ALA A 208 -130.43 -40.75 41.91
C ALA A 208 -130.90 -41.15 43.33
N HIS A 209 -130.16 -40.78 44.38
CA HIS A 209 -130.57 -40.95 45.76
C HIS A 209 -131.62 -39.90 46.17
N GLU A 210 -131.43 -38.63 45.80
CA GLU A 210 -132.39 -37.55 46.07
C GLU A 210 -133.72 -37.73 45.32
N GLN A 211 -133.71 -38.22 44.08
CA GLN A 211 -134.97 -38.54 43.37
C GLN A 211 -135.75 -39.69 44.00
N LYS A 212 -135.09 -40.63 44.69
CA LYS A 212 -135.75 -41.71 45.43
C LYS A 212 -136.33 -41.28 46.77
N GLU A 213 -135.82 -40.20 47.36
CA GLU A 213 -136.34 -39.64 48.63
C GLU A 213 -137.52 -38.69 48.43
N LEU A 214 -137.77 -38.19 47.20
CA LEU A 214 -138.90 -37.32 46.85
C LEU A 214 -140.17 -38.08 46.42
N GLU A 215 -140.09 -39.40 46.24
CA GLU A 215 -141.21 -40.28 45.84
C GLU A 215 -141.73 -41.18 46.99
N ALA A 216 -141.32 -40.94 48.25
CA ALA A 216 -141.74 -41.65 49.46
C ALA A 216 -142.36 -40.72 50.51
#